data_AF-A0AA47EVI0-F1
#
_entry.id   AF-A0AA47EVI0-F1
#
_cell.length_a   1.000
_cell.length_b   1.000
_cell.length_c   1.000
_cell.angle_alpha   90.00
_cell.angle_beta   90.00
_cell.angle_gamma   90.00
#
_symmetry.space_group_name_H-M   'P 1'
#
loop_
_entity.id
_entity.type
_entity.pdbx_description
1 polymer ?
#
loop_
_entity_poly.entity_id
_entity_poly.type
_entity_poly.pdbx_seq_one_letter_code
_entity_poly.pdbx_strand_id
1 'polypeptide(L)'
;MLRIGVEAAVRPLPRDYYQQWAGTRQGVLGFISYTPFEGSHALFSCVTLDWNDTFTSRDPNCEGQNKAAAQPITGYISSTQIPGTVPLYRCMRGGLKPNNWADHFDTTASNCENVKNPAMDGIIGYIWL
;
A
#
# COMPACT_ATOMS: atom_id res chain seq x y z
N MET A 1 -4.77 -14.07 11.48
CA MET A 1 -4.26 -13.57 10.19
C MET A 1 -5.27 -12.58 9.62
N LEU A 2 -4.80 -11.40 9.20
CA LEU A 2 -5.56 -10.38 8.49
C LEU A 2 -5.31 -10.53 6.98
N ARG A 3 -6.33 -10.26 6.16
CA ARG A 3 -6.17 -10.22 4.70
C ARG A 3 -5.51 -8.90 4.33
N ILE A 4 -4.46 -8.97 3.53
CA ILE A 4 -3.92 -7.79 2.85
C ILE A 4 -4.41 -7.82 1.40
N GLY A 5 -5.03 -6.72 0.98
CA GLY A 5 -5.46 -6.51 -0.40
C GLY A 5 -4.53 -5.52 -1.08
N VAL A 6 -4.77 -5.24 -2.35
CA VAL A 6 -4.15 -4.08 -2.99
C VAL A 6 -4.76 -2.82 -2.37
N GLU A 7 -4.00 -2.10 -1.56
CA GLU A 7 -4.36 -0.75 -1.14
C GLU A 7 -4.09 0.21 -2.29
N ALA A 8 -5.08 0.46 -3.13
CA ALA A 8 -5.06 1.54 -4.11
C ALA A 8 -6.30 2.39 -3.88
N ALA A 9 -6.16 3.57 -3.27
CA ALA A 9 -7.30 4.46 -3.06
C ALA A 9 -6.94 5.94 -3.28
N VAL A 10 -7.59 6.54 -4.28
CA VAL A 10 -7.90 7.98 -4.27
C VAL A 10 -9.11 8.16 -3.40
N ARG A 11 -8.99 8.92 -2.31
CA ARG A 11 -10.19 9.32 -1.56
C ARG A 11 -10.97 10.36 -2.38
N PRO A 12 -12.31 10.29 -2.45
CA PRO A 12 -13.10 11.29 -3.15
C PRO A 12 -13.20 12.57 -2.31
N LEU A 13 -12.73 13.70 -2.85
CA LEU A 13 -13.06 15.06 -2.39
C LEU A 13 -13.11 15.99 -3.63
N PRO A 14 -13.90 17.09 -3.64
CA PRO A 14 -15.35 17.25 -3.66
C PRO A 14 -15.98 17.04 -5.07
N ARG A 15 -17.28 17.31 -5.19
CA ARG A 15 -18.25 16.93 -6.24
C ARG A 15 -17.98 17.43 -7.69
N ASP A 16 -16.85 18.08 -7.95
CA ASP A 16 -16.71 18.97 -9.13
C ASP A 16 -15.51 18.62 -10.02
N TYR A 17 -14.68 17.63 -9.67
CA TYR A 17 -13.51 17.27 -10.49
C TYR A 17 -13.45 15.76 -10.74
N TYR A 18 -14.07 15.35 -11.85
CA TYR A 18 -13.90 14.10 -12.59
C TYR A 18 -12.98 13.03 -11.97
N GLN A 19 -13.48 12.28 -10.99
CA GLN A 19 -13.03 10.90 -10.76
C GLN A 19 -13.55 10.05 -11.92
N GLN A 20 -12.72 9.83 -12.93
CA GLN A 20 -13.05 8.87 -14.00
C GLN A 20 -12.69 7.42 -13.61
N TRP A 21 -11.97 7.20 -12.49
CA TRP A 21 -11.41 5.89 -12.13
C TRP A 21 -11.47 5.61 -10.62
N ALA A 22 -12.66 5.33 -10.08
CA ALA A 22 -12.74 4.74 -8.74
C ALA A 22 -11.98 3.41 -8.74
N GLY A 23 -11.00 3.25 -7.85
CA GLY A 23 -10.26 2.00 -7.70
C GLY A 23 -11.21 0.83 -7.51
N THR A 24 -11.05 -0.24 -8.29
CA THR A 24 -11.81 -1.48 -8.09
C THR A 24 -11.15 -2.27 -6.95
N ARG A 25 -11.93 -2.96 -6.12
CA ARG A 25 -11.38 -3.91 -5.13
C ARG A 25 -10.57 -4.98 -5.86
N GLN A 26 -9.25 -4.95 -5.73
CA GLN A 26 -8.36 -5.94 -6.32
C GLN A 26 -8.04 -7.02 -5.28
N GLY A 27 -8.78 -8.14 -5.34
CA GLY A 27 -8.44 -9.42 -4.73
C GLY A 27 -8.00 -9.43 -3.25
N VAL A 28 -7.34 -10.52 -2.87
CA VAL A 28 -6.55 -10.65 -1.64
C VAL A 28 -5.16 -11.03 -2.11
N LEU A 29 -4.14 -10.28 -1.70
CA LEU A 29 -2.73 -10.57 -2.03
C LEU A 29 -2.17 -11.67 -1.14
N GLY A 30 -2.64 -11.74 0.11
CA GLY A 30 -2.28 -12.77 1.07
C GLY A 30 -2.69 -12.38 2.48
N PHE A 31 -1.87 -12.77 3.45
CA PHE A 31 -2.15 -12.60 4.87
C PHE A 31 -0.97 -12.02 5.64
N ILE A 32 -1.30 -11.23 6.66
CA ILE A 32 -0.37 -10.72 7.68
C ILE A 32 -0.88 -11.06 9.09
N SER A 33 -0.06 -10.88 10.12
CA SER A 33 -0.47 -11.15 11.50
C SER A 33 -1.26 -9.98 12.10
N TYR A 34 -2.22 -10.29 12.96
CA TYR A 34 -2.92 -9.27 13.76
C TYR A 34 -2.10 -8.85 14.98
N THR A 35 -1.29 -9.77 15.52
CA THR A 35 -0.43 -9.55 16.69
C THR A 35 1.04 -9.54 16.27
N PRO A 36 1.92 -8.81 16.98
CA PRO A 36 3.35 -8.87 16.73
C PRO A 36 3.87 -10.29 16.97
N PHE A 37 4.88 -10.67 16.18
CA PHE A 37 5.64 -11.91 16.35
C PHE A 37 7.14 -11.65 16.14
N GLU A 38 7.99 -12.62 16.49
CA GLU A 38 9.44 -12.49 16.33
C GLU A 38 9.82 -12.29 14.86
N GLY A 39 10.65 -11.28 14.58
CA GLY A 39 11.03 -10.92 13.21
C GLY A 39 9.95 -10.16 12.43
N SER A 40 8.86 -9.71 13.07
CA SER A 40 7.84 -8.87 12.44
C SER A 40 8.06 -7.37 12.69
N HIS A 41 7.46 -6.54 11.84
CA HIS A 41 7.28 -5.12 12.09
C HIS A 41 5.85 -4.69 11.76
N ALA A 42 5.42 -3.57 12.32
CA ALA A 42 4.11 -3.00 12.02
C ALA A 42 4.09 -2.42 10.59
N LEU A 43 3.03 -2.71 9.87
CA LEU A 43 2.70 -2.07 8.61
C LEU A 43 1.60 -1.05 8.87
N PHE A 44 1.91 0.21 8.62
CA PHE A 44 1.03 1.36 8.86
C PHE A 44 0.20 1.68 7.63
N SER A 45 -1.06 2.09 7.83
CA SER A 45 -1.88 2.68 6.78
C SER A 45 -1.74 4.19 6.83
N CYS A 46 -1.27 4.77 5.75
CA CYS A 46 -0.91 6.17 5.62
C CYS A 46 -1.76 6.85 4.54
N VAL A 47 -1.87 8.16 4.64
CA VAL A 47 -2.56 9.02 3.68
C VAL A 47 -1.74 10.28 3.48
N THR A 48 -1.58 10.70 2.23
CA THR A 48 -0.84 11.90 1.89
C THR A 48 -1.46 13.14 2.54
N LEU A 49 -0.65 14.18 2.79
CA LEU A 49 -1.10 15.43 3.41
C LEU A 49 -2.20 16.13 2.60
N ASP A 50 -2.21 15.95 1.29
CA ASP A 50 -3.22 16.45 0.35
C ASP A 50 -4.43 15.52 0.19
N TRP A 51 -4.44 14.37 0.89
CA TRP A 51 -5.51 13.38 0.91
C TRP A 51 -5.80 12.68 -0.42
N ASN A 52 -4.92 12.82 -1.41
CA ASN A 52 -5.12 12.27 -2.75
C ASN A 52 -4.73 10.80 -2.86
N ASP A 53 -3.94 10.28 -1.93
CA ASP A 53 -3.42 8.91 -2.01
C ASP A 53 -3.29 8.26 -0.63
N THR A 54 -3.48 6.94 -0.60
CA THR A 54 -3.27 6.11 0.59
C THR A 54 -2.26 5.03 0.28
N PHE A 55 -1.39 4.75 1.24
CA PHE A 55 -0.28 3.82 1.03
C PHE A 55 0.08 3.11 2.33
N THR A 56 0.70 1.94 2.21
CA THR A 56 1.25 1.22 3.36
C THR A 56 2.67 1.69 3.64
N SER A 57 3.09 1.80 4.91
CA SER A 57 4.46 2.17 5.26
C SER A 57 5.01 1.34 6.42
N ARG A 58 6.33 1.21 6.48
CA ARG A 58 7.04 0.66 7.65
C ARG A 58 7.44 1.75 8.65
N ASP A 59 7.36 3.02 8.25
CA ASP A 59 7.70 4.15 9.11
C ASP A 59 6.51 4.46 10.03
N PRO A 60 6.68 4.43 11.37
CA PRO A 60 5.63 4.82 12.30
C PRO A 60 5.20 6.28 12.18
N ASN A 61 5.92 7.12 11.43
CA ASN A 61 5.58 8.50 11.10
C ASN A 61 5.06 8.67 9.67
N CYS A 62 4.71 7.57 8.98
CA CYS A 62 4.16 7.59 7.62
C CYS A 62 5.01 8.39 6.63
N GLU A 63 6.35 8.34 6.73
CA GLU A 63 7.26 9.08 5.84
C GLU A 63 6.99 10.61 5.85
N GLY A 64 6.52 11.14 6.98
CA GLY A 64 6.14 12.55 7.13
C GLY A 64 4.72 12.89 6.67
N GLN A 65 3.93 11.89 6.28
CA GLN A 65 2.52 12.02 5.90
C GLN A 65 1.58 11.75 7.10
N ASN A 66 0.27 11.71 6.85
CA ASN A 66 -0.72 11.43 7.87
C ASN A 66 -0.96 9.92 8.03
N LYS A 67 -1.33 9.49 9.24
CA LYS A 67 -1.89 8.15 9.47
C LYS A 67 -3.36 8.10 9.06
N ALA A 68 -3.82 6.94 8.60
CA ALA A 68 -5.25 6.69 8.44
C ALA A 68 -5.98 6.79 9.79
N ALA A 69 -7.00 7.63 9.87
CA ALA A 69 -7.67 7.95 11.13
C ALA A 69 -8.39 6.76 11.80
N ALA A 70 -9.00 5.87 11.00
CA ALA A 70 -9.79 4.75 11.53
C ALA A 70 -8.94 3.52 11.86
N GLN A 71 -7.92 3.24 11.04
CA GLN A 71 -7.09 2.04 11.17
C GLN A 71 -5.64 2.40 10.80
N PRO A 72 -4.86 2.97 11.73
CA PRO A 72 -3.50 3.44 11.45
C PRO A 72 -2.48 2.31 11.28
N ILE A 73 -2.82 1.08 11.71
CA ILE A 73 -1.99 -0.11 11.56
C ILE A 73 -2.79 -1.15 10.76
N THR A 74 -2.26 -1.56 9.63
CA THR A 74 -2.84 -2.63 8.79
C THR A 74 -2.55 -4.00 9.39
N GLY A 75 -1.40 -4.20 10.04
CA GLY A 75 -1.07 -5.40 10.81
C GLY A 75 0.44 -5.54 11.05
N TYR A 76 0.89 -6.76 11.33
CA TYR A 76 2.31 -7.10 11.52
C TYR A 76 2.78 -8.03 10.41
N ILE A 77 3.78 -7.59 9.65
CA ILE A 77 4.32 -8.26 8.47
C ILE A 77 5.72 -8.81 8.77
N SER A 78 6.10 -9.93 8.15
CA SER A 78 7.44 -10.49 8.34
C SER A 78 8.49 -9.56 7.75
N SER A 79 9.58 -9.32 8.50
CA SER A 79 10.68 -8.42 8.07
C SER A 79 11.64 -9.11 7.11
N THR A 80 11.70 -10.44 7.15
CA THR A 80 12.55 -11.27 6.30
C THR A 80 11.74 -12.38 5.63
N GLN A 81 12.26 -12.92 4.54
CA GLN A 81 11.62 -14.05 3.89
C GLN A 81 11.79 -15.31 4.74
N ILE A 82 10.67 -15.92 5.10
CA ILE A 82 10.60 -17.21 5.79
C ILE A 82 9.81 -18.21 4.95
N PRO A 83 9.93 -19.53 5.19
CA PRO A 83 9.17 -20.54 4.45
C PRO A 83 7.66 -20.23 4.42
N GLY A 84 7.05 -20.33 3.24
CA GLY A 84 5.62 -20.04 3.04
C GLY A 84 5.28 -18.55 2.88
N THR A 85 6.27 -17.67 2.75
CA THR A 85 6.06 -16.24 2.48
C THR A 85 6.62 -15.78 1.14
N VAL A 86 5.97 -14.77 0.57
CA VAL A 86 6.38 -14.08 -0.67
C VAL A 86 6.60 -12.59 -0.38
N PRO A 87 7.49 -11.90 -1.12
CA PRO A 87 7.68 -10.48 -0.96
C PRO A 87 6.42 -9.70 -1.31
N LEU A 88 6.12 -8.70 -0.50
CA LEU A 88 5.16 -7.64 -0.78
C LEU A 88 5.93 -6.38 -1.17
N TYR A 89 5.64 -5.89 -2.37
CA TYR A 89 6.19 -4.67 -2.93
C TYR A 89 5.17 -3.55 -2.79
N ARG A 90 5.66 -2.34 -2.53
CA ARG A 90 4.90 -1.11 -2.73
C ARG A 90 5.39 -0.45 -4.03
N CYS A 91 4.45 -0.18 -4.91
CA CYS A 91 4.70 0.45 -6.20
C CYS A 91 3.86 1.71 -6.30
N MET A 92 4.27 2.64 -7.16
CA MET A 92 3.42 3.70 -7.67
C MET A 92 3.09 3.45 -9.13
N ARG A 93 1.89 3.86 -9.53
CA ARG A 93 1.50 4.02 -10.93
C ARG A 93 1.08 5.46 -11.18
N GLY A 94 1.15 5.86 -12.44
CA GLY A 94 0.98 7.27 -12.77
C GLY A 94 2.31 8.02 -12.72
N GLY A 95 2.51 8.92 -13.67
CA GLY A 95 3.76 9.67 -13.81
C GLY A 95 3.70 11.05 -13.14
N LEU A 96 4.86 11.60 -12.78
CA LEU A 96 5.05 12.90 -12.10
C LEU A 96 4.73 14.15 -12.97
N LYS A 97 3.87 14.03 -13.99
CA LYS A 97 3.49 15.16 -14.84
C LYS A 97 2.41 16.02 -14.14
N PRO A 98 2.42 17.36 -14.33
CA PRO A 98 1.33 18.21 -13.86
C PRO A 98 -0.03 17.70 -14.36
N ASN A 99 -1.04 17.67 -13.49
CA ASN A 99 -2.41 17.13 -13.74
C ASN A 99 -2.49 15.63 -14.01
N ASN A 100 -1.45 14.86 -13.70
CA ASN A 100 -1.47 13.42 -13.83
C ASN A 100 -1.72 12.79 -12.46
N TRP A 101 -2.65 11.84 -12.40
CA TRP A 101 -2.91 11.11 -11.17
C TRP A 101 -1.77 10.10 -10.94
N ALA A 102 -1.31 10.02 -9.70
CA ALA A 102 -0.39 9.01 -9.22
C ALA A 102 -0.94 8.42 -7.92
N ASP A 103 -0.81 7.11 -7.76
CA ASP A 103 -1.23 6.38 -6.58
C ASP A 103 -0.26 5.25 -6.24
N HIS A 104 -0.11 5.01 -4.94
CA HIS A 104 0.59 3.83 -4.44
C HIS A 104 -0.35 2.62 -4.48
N PHE A 105 0.26 1.45 -4.66
CA PHE A 105 -0.41 0.17 -4.56
C PHE A 105 0.55 -0.93 -4.11
N ASP A 106 0.00 -1.90 -3.38
CA ASP A 106 0.74 -3.08 -2.93
C ASP A 106 0.59 -4.22 -3.94
N THR A 107 1.66 -4.98 -4.18
CA THR A 107 1.63 -6.12 -5.10
C THR A 107 2.67 -7.17 -4.74
N THR A 108 2.47 -8.41 -5.15
CA THR A 108 3.50 -9.47 -5.09
C THR A 108 4.34 -9.53 -6.36
N ALA A 109 4.00 -8.73 -7.37
CA ALA A 109 4.70 -8.71 -8.65
C ALA A 109 5.91 -7.76 -8.60
N SER A 110 7.12 -8.30 -8.77
CA SER A 110 8.37 -7.53 -8.72
C SER A 110 8.52 -6.50 -9.85
N ASN A 111 7.64 -6.53 -10.85
CA ASN A 111 7.58 -5.60 -11.98
C ASN A 111 6.43 -4.59 -11.87
N CYS A 112 5.88 -4.36 -10.66
CA CYS A 112 4.77 -3.44 -10.42
C CYS A 112 3.58 -3.69 -11.38
N GLU A 113 3.24 -4.96 -11.62
CA GLU A 113 2.13 -5.38 -12.51
C GLU A 113 2.24 -4.85 -13.95
N ASN A 114 3.43 -4.41 -14.39
CA ASN A 114 3.67 -3.74 -15.68
C ASN A 114 2.78 -2.50 -15.91
N VAL A 115 2.41 -1.78 -14.83
CA VAL A 115 1.66 -0.53 -14.93
C VAL A 115 2.42 0.54 -15.72
N LYS A 116 1.69 1.49 -16.31
CA LYS A 116 2.29 2.61 -17.05
C LYS A 116 2.98 3.59 -16.08
N ASN A 117 4.22 3.96 -16.41
CA ASN A 117 5.09 4.81 -15.59
C ASN A 117 5.25 4.27 -14.15
N PRO A 118 5.76 3.04 -13.97
CA PRO A 118 5.90 2.46 -12.66
C PRO A 118 7.04 3.15 -11.90
N ALA A 119 6.88 3.32 -10.60
CA ALA A 119 7.99 3.52 -9.68
C ALA A 119 7.93 2.46 -8.59
N MET A 120 9.07 1.86 -8.27
CA MET A 120 9.19 0.82 -7.25
C MET A 120 9.77 1.45 -5.99
N ASP A 121 8.99 1.50 -4.91
CA ASP A 121 9.48 1.94 -3.60
C ASP A 121 10.26 0.83 -2.90
N GLY A 122 9.94 -0.43 -3.24
CA GLY A 122 10.66 -1.62 -2.81
C GLY A 122 9.82 -2.58 -1.98
N ILE A 123 10.51 -3.50 -1.30
CA ILE A 123 9.87 -4.50 -0.45
C ILE A 123 9.49 -3.86 0.88
N ILE A 124 8.20 -3.93 1.22
CA ILE A 124 7.64 -3.46 2.48
C ILE A 124 7.43 -4.58 3.50
N GLY A 125 7.59 -5.84 3.10
CA GLY A 125 7.65 -7.00 3.98
C GLY A 125 7.34 -8.29 3.23
N TYR A 126 7.06 -9.36 3.97
CA TYR A 126 6.71 -10.66 3.40
C TYR A 126 5.38 -11.17 3.97
N ILE A 127 4.51 -11.64 3.06
CA ILE A 127 3.14 -12.08 3.35
C ILE A 127 3.00 -13.58 3.13
N TRP A 128 2.06 -14.20 3.85
CA TRP A 128 1.67 -15.60 3.61
C TRP A 128 0.60 -15.69 2.52
N LEU A 129 0.65 -16.75 1.71
CA LEU A 129 -0.37 -17.07 0.71
C LEU A 129 -1.40 -18.07 1.25
#